data_AF-A0A2D9RI50-F1
#
_entry.id   AF-A0A2D9RI50-F1
#
_cell.length_a   1.000
_cell.length_b   1.000
_cell.length_c   1.000
_cell.angle_alpha   90.00
_cell.angle_beta   90.00
_cell.angle_gamma   90.00
#
_symmetry.space_group_name_H-M   'P 1'
#
loop_
_entity.id
_entity.type
_entity.pdbx_description
1 polymer ?
#
loop_
_entity_poly.entity_id
_entity_poly.type
_entity_poly.pdbx_seq_one_letter_code
_entity_poly.pdbx_strand_id
1 'polypeptide(L)' 'DEVFITGTFAGVSPVREVDGRDIAHLNGPMTQRIRDLYQELVSKSLTPIT' A
#
# COMPACT_ATOMS: atom_id res chain seq x y z
N ASP A 1 -5.11 -5.16 14.32
CA ASP A 1 -3.93 -4.86 13.48
C ASP A 1 -4.24 -4.96 11.99
N GLU A 2 -3.35 -4.47 11.15
CA GLU A 2 -3.46 -4.42 9.69
C GLU A 2 -2.17 -4.92 9.03
N VAL A 3 -2.26 -5.40 7.78
CA VAL A 3 -1.13 -5.94 7.02
C VAL A 3 -1.22 -5.43 5.57
N PHE A 4 -0.08 -5.08 4.99
CA PHE A 4 0.05 -4.69 3.59
C PHE A 4 1.35 -5.22 2.98
N ILE A 5 1.40 -5.30 1.65
CA ILE A 5 2.61 -5.61 0.90
C ILE A 5 3.07 -4.40 0.08
N THR A 6 4.35 -4.43 -0.30
CA THR A 6 4.94 -3.45 -1.22
C THR A 6 5.41 -4.14 -2.49
N GLY A 7 5.21 -3.50 -3.64
CA GLY A 7 5.80 -3.95 -4.90
C GLY A 7 5.79 -2.84 -5.94
N THR A 8 6.74 -2.84 -6.89
CA THR A 8 6.87 -1.78 -7.89
C THR A 8 5.56 -1.55 -8.66
N PHE A 9 4.89 -2.63 -9.07
CA PHE A 9 3.58 -2.55 -9.72
C PHE A 9 2.43 -2.38 -8.72
N ALA A 10 2.44 -3.14 -7.62
CA ALA A 10 1.35 -3.16 -6.64
C ALA A 10 1.29 -1.92 -5.73
N GLY A 11 2.34 -1.09 -5.72
CA GLY A 11 2.51 0.02 -4.79
C GLY A 11 2.44 -0.47 -3.35
N VAL A 12 1.47 0.06 -2.60
CA VAL A 12 1.12 -0.35 -1.23
C VAL A 12 -0.28 -0.95 -1.27
N SER A 13 -0.39 -2.26 -1.07
CA SER A 13 -1.63 -3.02 -1.22
C SER A 13 -2.00 -3.76 0.07
N PRO A 14 -3.26 -3.64 0.56
CA PRO A 14 -3.68 -4.32 1.78
C PRO A 14 -3.77 -5.84 1.59
N VAL A 15 -3.46 -6.59 2.65
CA VAL A 15 -3.60 -8.05 2.70
C VAL A 15 -4.89 -8.40 3.42
N ARG A 16 -5.71 -9.26 2.79
CA ARG A 16 -6.99 -9.72 3.33
C ARG A 16 -6.85 -10.93 4.26
N GLU A 17 -6.01 -11.88 3.89
CA GLU A 17 -5.88 -13.18 4.57
C GLU A 17 -4.44 -13.68 4.47
N VAL A 18 -3.98 -14.39 5.50
CA VAL A 18 -2.71 -15.14 5.50
C VAL A 18 -2.96 -16.55 6.04
N ASP A 19 -2.65 -17.58 5.26
CA ASP A 19 -2.80 -18.99 5.63
C ASP A 19 -4.18 -19.36 6.20
N GLY A 20 -5.26 -18.91 5.56
CA GLY A 20 -6.63 -19.17 6.04
C GLY A 20 -7.08 -18.30 7.21
N ARG A 21 -6.27 -17.32 7.64
CA ARG A 21 -6.60 -16.40 8.74
C ARG A 21 -6.87 -15.01 8.20
N ASP A 22 -8.10 -14.52 8.40
CA ASP A 22 -8.48 -13.16 8.04
C ASP A 22 -7.70 -12.12 8.84
N ILE A 23 -7.29 -11.05 8.16
CA ILE A 23 -6.70 -9.87 8.80
C ILE A 23 -7.83 -8.96 9.29
N ALA A 24 -7.81 -8.65 10.59
CA ALA A 24 -8.90 -7.96 11.29
C ALA A 24 -9.30 -6.62 10.64
N HIS A 25 -8.34 -5.85 10.12
CA HIS A 25 -8.61 -4.60 9.42
C HIS A 25 -8.00 -4.62 8.02
N LEU A 26 -8.84 -4.93 7.04
CA LEU A 26 -8.50 -4.72 5.64
C LEU A 26 -8.40 -3.22 5.36
N ASN A 27 -7.28 -2.77 4.78
CA ASN A 27 -7.08 -1.36 4.41
C ASN A 27 -7.23 -0.41 5.61
N GLY A 28 -6.55 -0.70 6.72
CA GLY A 28 -6.58 0.11 7.93
C GLY A 28 -5.89 1.49 7.79
N PRO A 29 -5.85 2.27 8.89
CA PRO A 29 -5.40 3.66 8.86
C PRO A 29 -3.93 3.83 8.47
N MET A 30 -3.04 2.92 8.87
CA MET A 30 -1.63 3.00 8.46
C MET A 30 -1.44 2.59 7.01
N THR A 31 -2.16 1.58 6.54
CA THR A 31 -2.09 1.17 5.12
C THR A 31 -2.53 2.32 4.21
N GLN A 32 -3.63 3.00 4.58
CA GLN A 32 -4.09 4.19 3.86
C GLN A 32 -3.05 5.31 3.90
N ARG A 33 -2.56 5.67 5.09
CA ARG A 33 -1.55 6.71 5.26
C ARG A 33 -0.29 6.46 4.44
N ILE A 34 0.23 5.23 4.45
CA ILE A 34 1.46 4.88 3.72
C ILE A 34 1.20 4.88 2.21
N ARG A 35 0.04 4.40 1.76
CA ARG A 35 -0.34 4.47 0.33
C ARG A 35 -0.39 5.92 -0.14
N ASP A 36 -0.99 6.83 0.62
CA ASP A 36 -1.11 8.23 0.24
C ASP A 36 0.26 8.92 0.18
N LEU A 37 1.12 8.67 1.17
CA LEU A 37 2.51 9.15 1.16
C LEU A 37 3.32 8.61 -0.02
N TYR A 38 3.14 7.33 -0.35
CA TYR A 38 3.80 6.72 -1.52
C TYR A 38 3.33 7.36 -2.82
N GLN A 39 2.02 7.61 -2.99
CA GLN A 39 1.49 8.29 -4.17
C GLN A 39 2.02 9.72 -4.30
N GLU A 40 2.10 10.45 -3.19
CA GLU A 40 2.69 11.79 -3.16
C GLU A 40 4.17 11.76 -3.57
N LEU A 41 4.95 10.81 -3.05
CA LEU A 41 6.36 10.63 -3.42
C LEU A 41 6.50 10.34 -4.92
N VAL A 42 5.72 9.40 -5.45
CA VAL A 42 5.72 9.05 -6.87
C VAL A 42 5.43 10.28 -7.74
N SER A 43 4.44 11.11 -7.36
CA SER A 43 4.13 12.33 -8.11
C SER A 43 5.26 13.36 -8.16
N LYS A 44 6.12 13.40 -7.14
CA LYS A 44 7.21 14.39 -7.00
C LYS A 44 8.56 13.90 -7.52
N SER A 45 8.75 12.59 -7.63
CA SER A 45 10.07 11.99 -7.84
C SER A 45 10.26 11.30 -9.19
N LEU A 46 9.21 11.10 -9.98
CA LEU A 46 9.34 10.48 -11.30
C LEU A 46 9.81 11.49 -12.36
N THR A 47 10.71 11.02 -13.23
CA THR A 47 11.12 11.76 -14.43
C THR A 47 10.01 11.67 -15.47
N PRO A 48 9.48 12.79 -15.98
CA PRO A 48 8.52 12.79 -17.08
C PRO A 48 9.11 12.14 -18.33
N ILE A 49 8.34 11.26 -18.97
CA ILE A 49 8.64 10.79 -20.32
C ILE A 49 7.94 11.76 -21.27
N THR A 50 8.62 12.84 -21.62
CA THR A 50 8.23 13.80 -22.66
C THR A 50 9.15 13.67 -23.86
#